data_AF-A0ABD1E458-F1
#
_entry.id   AF-A0ABD1E458-F1
#
_cell.length_a   1.000
_cell.length_b   1.000
_cell.length_c   1.000
_cell.angle_alpha   90.00
_cell.angle_beta   90.00
_cell.angle_gamma   90.00
#
_symmetry.space_group_name_H-M   'P 1'
#
loop_
_entity.id
_entity.type
_entity.pdbx_description
1 polymer ?
#
loop_
_entity_poly.entity_id
_entity_poly.type
_entity_poly.pdbx_seq_one_letter_code
_entity_poly.pdbx_strand_id
1 'polypeptide(L)'
;MFEEGFVANTSGLRGSSELLNVEKNYGQIFSKAPTITREFLEKINNEMVPRKTAFFGYRMNTRKFIVLMGLILLFTFSTMGTITLWFTDVFRKRIESLFIISENSPGYGLWKAPPVRAEVKIHIFNYTNVEDFERGLAQKLHVQELGPYVYFEKLEKVNIRFSPVDDTVSYQDKRHYEFSPELSTGSPNDLVRVPNVPLLAGAAVVKNFNFLLRVSYQTLTNSLSEKPFTVQRAHNFVNGYDDPLFELSKSYLKYLDQRVFEQFGLLVWKQGIQPDVYTMNTGAHDLNKLGRIEKFNGKTHFDMWGSESCNSIQSSDGIIYPGNQVRAKKDISFFIPQICRKIQAKFVEEVRMLDKVPMYRYKIPLDIFETTSNPENKCYCDLKNNICPPKGLFNATQCTFGAPIFYSWPHFHGADLSVLDSVSGLNKNFPLNNTFLDLHSKFGTMLRGKLKLQINVQVKKSFGMNVLHRYPDGLLLPMAWVEFGVEDKDLPEEVVELIYQITFTVKNLEFGLKYGCLLGSMVTFTCIFLVVKKHRQGRKRTDHMQRSVMDLVI
;
A
#
# COMPACT_ATOMS: atom_id res chain seq x y z
N MET A 1 72.46 -33.36 7.72
CA MET A 1 72.35 -32.83 9.09
C MET A 1 71.10 -33.49 9.68
N PHE A 2 71.15 -34.82 9.80
CA PHE A 2 71.69 -35.60 10.94
C PHE A 2 70.74 -35.43 12.14
N GLU A 3 69.96 -36.45 12.52
CA GLU A 3 70.36 -37.57 13.45
C GLU A 3 70.67 -36.99 14.85
N GLU A 4 70.16 -37.47 15.99
CA GLU A 4 69.68 -38.76 16.50
C GLU A 4 68.67 -38.48 17.65
N GLY A 5 67.86 -39.41 18.19
CA GLY A 5 68.10 -40.84 18.29
C GLY A 5 66.88 -41.69 18.66
N PHE A 6 67.14 -42.97 18.45
CA PHE A 6 66.24 -44.12 18.38
C PHE A 6 66.10 -44.81 19.76
N VAL A 7 64.87 -45.29 20.04
CA VAL A 7 64.49 -46.61 20.58
C VAL A 7 64.88 -47.02 22.02
N ALA A 8 63.85 -47.25 22.85
CA ALA A 8 63.38 -48.60 23.28
C ALA A 8 62.10 -48.43 24.12
N ASN A 9 60.91 -48.74 23.58
CA ASN A 9 60.24 -50.04 23.65
C ASN A 9 59.79 -50.45 25.06
N THR A 10 58.49 -50.37 25.36
CA THR A 10 57.61 -51.55 25.41
C THR A 10 56.29 -51.25 26.14
N SER A 11 55.25 -51.90 25.60
CA SER A 11 54.08 -52.42 26.32
C SER A 11 52.90 -51.49 26.58
N GLY A 12 51.70 -52.03 26.31
CA GLY A 12 50.54 -51.69 27.12
C GLY A 12 49.33 -51.10 26.43
N LEU A 13 48.93 -51.67 25.28
CA LEU A 13 47.53 -51.89 24.88
C LEU A 13 46.46 -51.36 25.87
N ARG A 14 45.89 -50.17 25.59
CA ARG A 14 44.63 -49.74 26.24
C ARG A 14 43.74 -48.79 25.44
N GLY A 15 43.92 -48.70 24.12
CA GLY A 15 43.13 -47.80 23.26
C GLY A 15 42.21 -48.49 22.25
N SER A 16 42.40 -49.79 21.98
CA SER A 16 41.61 -50.53 20.99
C SER A 16 40.36 -51.21 21.58
N SER A 17 40.23 -51.33 22.90
CA SER A 17 39.05 -51.97 23.51
C SER A 17 37.86 -51.02 23.69
N GLU A 18 38.08 -49.71 23.80
CA GLU A 18 36.98 -48.76 23.99
C GLU A 18 36.28 -48.39 22.67
N LEU A 19 37.01 -48.18 21.58
CA LEU A 19 36.43 -47.92 20.25
C LEU A 19 35.68 -49.15 19.70
N LEU A 20 36.21 -50.37 19.89
CA LEU A 20 35.50 -51.61 19.54
C LEU A 20 34.27 -51.87 20.41
N ASN A 21 34.23 -51.37 21.65
CA ASN A 21 33.07 -51.48 22.53
C ASN A 21 31.99 -50.43 22.19
N VAL A 22 32.35 -49.24 21.73
CA VAL A 22 31.38 -48.21 21.32
C VAL A 22 30.74 -48.55 19.97
N GLU A 23 31.50 -49.00 18.97
CA GLU A 23 30.92 -49.48 17.69
C GLU A 23 30.08 -50.75 17.87
N LYS A 24 30.49 -51.70 18.73
CA LYS A 24 29.65 -52.85 19.10
C LYS A 24 28.38 -52.41 19.83
N ASN A 25 28.43 -51.37 20.66
CA ASN A 25 27.25 -50.87 21.38
C ASN A 25 26.27 -50.14 20.44
N TYR A 26 26.71 -49.32 19.48
CA TYR A 26 25.81 -48.70 18.50
C TYR A 26 25.24 -49.70 17.49
N GLY A 27 26.05 -50.68 17.04
CA GLY A 27 25.59 -51.78 16.20
C GLY A 27 24.59 -52.69 16.93
N GLN A 28 24.74 -52.91 18.24
CA GLN A 28 23.75 -53.59 19.06
C GLN A 28 22.49 -52.73 19.31
N ILE A 29 22.60 -51.41 19.42
CA ILE A 29 21.42 -50.53 19.60
C ILE A 29 20.59 -50.46 18.32
N PHE A 30 21.19 -50.34 17.13
CA PHE A 30 20.44 -50.32 15.87
C PHE A 30 19.92 -51.70 15.43
N SER A 31 20.60 -52.80 15.81
CA SER A 31 20.11 -54.16 15.54
C SER A 31 19.10 -54.66 16.59
N LYS A 32 19.19 -54.18 17.85
CA LYS A 32 18.22 -54.51 18.90
C LYS A 32 17.08 -53.51 19.04
N ALA A 33 17.17 -52.27 18.57
CA ALA A 33 16.04 -51.33 18.62
C ALA A 33 14.78 -51.85 17.90
N PRO A 34 14.85 -52.46 16.70
CA PRO A 34 13.70 -53.10 16.04
C PRO A 34 13.20 -54.31 16.82
N THR A 35 14.12 -55.01 17.51
CA THR A 35 13.87 -56.24 18.25
C THR A 35 13.26 -55.97 19.63
N ILE A 36 13.68 -54.90 20.30
CA ILE A 36 13.14 -54.38 21.56
C ILE A 36 11.80 -53.70 21.31
N THR A 37 11.64 -52.94 20.22
CA THR A 37 10.31 -52.47 19.82
C THR A 37 9.41 -53.64 19.41
N ARG A 38 9.91 -54.68 18.73
CA ARG A 38 9.14 -55.91 18.47
C ARG A 38 8.75 -56.64 19.74
N GLU A 39 9.67 -56.89 20.66
CA GLU A 39 9.43 -57.58 21.93
C GLU A 39 8.49 -56.77 22.83
N PHE A 40 8.65 -55.45 22.89
CA PHE A 40 7.76 -54.56 23.64
C PHE A 40 6.37 -54.49 22.99
N LEU A 41 6.29 -54.41 21.65
CA LEU A 41 5.02 -54.51 20.90
C LEU A 41 4.39 -55.90 21.03
N GLU A 42 5.17 -56.98 21.12
CA GLU A 42 4.70 -58.35 21.35
C GLU A 42 4.22 -58.56 22.79
N LYS A 43 4.93 -58.01 23.79
CA LYS A 43 4.50 -58.02 25.19
C LYS A 43 3.21 -57.23 25.38
N ILE A 44 3.10 -56.04 24.78
CA ILE A 44 1.84 -55.27 24.77
C ILE A 44 0.73 -56.09 24.07
N ASN A 45 1.05 -56.78 22.97
CA ASN A 45 0.10 -57.60 22.22
C ASN A 45 -0.41 -58.83 22.96
N ASN A 46 0.43 -59.43 23.81
CA ASN A 46 0.17 -60.72 24.44
C ASN A 46 -0.31 -60.58 25.90
N GLU A 47 0.08 -59.52 26.62
CA GLU A 47 -0.21 -59.37 28.05
C GLU A 47 -1.17 -58.23 28.41
N MET A 48 -1.23 -57.12 27.66
CA MET A 48 -2.07 -55.96 28.04
C MET A 48 -3.37 -55.81 27.24
N VAL A 49 -3.46 -56.40 26.05
CA VAL A 49 -4.66 -56.29 25.21
C VAL A 49 -5.48 -57.58 25.32
N PRO A 50 -6.66 -57.58 25.97
CA PRO A 50 -7.52 -58.77 26.02
C PRO A 50 -7.76 -59.30 24.61
N ARG A 51 -7.76 -60.63 24.38
CA ARG A 51 -7.97 -61.20 23.03
C ARG A 51 -9.38 -60.95 22.48
N LYS A 52 -10.34 -60.72 23.38
CA LYS A 52 -11.75 -60.44 23.06
C LYS A 52 -12.26 -59.32 23.97
N THR A 53 -12.77 -58.24 23.38
CA THR A 53 -13.46 -57.15 24.09
C THR A 53 -14.95 -57.23 23.82
N ALA A 54 -15.75 -57.00 24.86
CA ALA A 54 -17.20 -56.90 24.75
C ALA A 54 -17.60 -55.42 24.63
N PHE A 55 -18.30 -55.05 23.57
CA PHE A 55 -18.87 -53.71 23.39
C PHE A 55 -20.33 -53.86 22.93
N PHE A 56 -21.28 -53.24 23.64
CA PHE A 56 -22.73 -53.37 23.40
C PHE A 56 -23.22 -54.84 23.25
N GLY A 57 -22.73 -55.76 24.09
CA GLY A 57 -23.14 -57.18 24.04
C GLY A 57 -22.47 -58.03 22.95
N TYR A 58 -21.57 -57.46 22.14
CA TYR A 58 -20.84 -58.17 21.08
C TYR A 58 -19.40 -58.49 21.47
N ARG A 59 -18.98 -59.76 21.32
CA ARG A 59 -17.58 -60.21 21.51
C ARG A 59 -16.79 -60.03 20.20
N MET A 60 -15.90 -59.03 20.15
CA MET A 60 -15.00 -58.80 19.02
C MET A 60 -13.54 -59.03 19.38
N ASN A 61 -12.71 -59.36 18.38
CA ASN A 61 -11.25 -59.38 18.56
C ASN A 61 -10.75 -57.95 18.80
N THR A 62 -10.05 -57.72 19.90
CA THR A 62 -9.71 -56.38 20.38
C THR A 62 -8.83 -55.60 19.42
N ARG A 63 -8.00 -56.27 18.61
CA ARG A 63 -7.27 -55.60 17.51
C ARG A 63 -8.20 -55.03 16.44
N LYS A 64 -9.24 -55.77 16.05
CA LYS A 64 -10.25 -55.30 15.07
C LYS A 64 -11.08 -54.16 15.65
N PHE A 65 -11.38 -54.23 16.94
CA PHE A 65 -12.09 -53.18 17.65
C PHE A 65 -11.28 -51.87 17.69
N ILE A 66 -10.00 -51.93 18.05
CA ILE A 66 -9.10 -50.76 18.07
C ILE A 66 -8.98 -50.13 16.67
N VAL A 67 -8.79 -50.94 15.62
CA VAL A 67 -8.73 -50.44 14.23
C VAL A 67 -10.05 -49.80 13.81
N LEU A 68 -11.18 -50.41 14.14
CA LEU A 68 -12.50 -49.84 13.84
C LEU A 68 -12.72 -48.51 14.58
N MET A 69 -12.36 -48.43 15.86
CA MET A 69 -12.44 -47.20 16.64
C MET A 69 -11.53 -46.10 16.06
N GLY A 70 -10.30 -46.43 15.67
CA GLY A 70 -9.40 -45.49 15.00
C GLY A 70 -9.94 -44.98 13.67
N LEU A 71 -10.52 -45.87 12.85
CA LEU A 71 -11.16 -45.48 11.58
C LEU A 71 -12.40 -44.60 11.79
N ILE A 72 -13.21 -44.90 12.80
CA ILE A 72 -14.38 -44.07 13.16
C ILE A 72 -13.93 -42.68 13.61
N LEU A 73 -12.92 -42.59 14.48
CA LEU A 73 -12.36 -41.31 14.92
C LEU A 73 -11.83 -40.48 13.73
N LEU A 74 -11.05 -41.10 12.85
CA LEU A 74 -10.51 -40.45 11.65
C LEU A 74 -11.63 -40.00 10.70
N PHE A 75 -12.68 -40.82 10.53
CA PHE A 75 -13.87 -40.45 9.75
C PHE A 75 -14.57 -39.25 10.38
N THR A 76 -14.82 -39.24 11.69
CA THR A 76 -15.48 -38.11 12.38
C THR A 76 -14.68 -36.81 12.28
N PHE A 77 -13.36 -36.87 12.43
CA PHE A 77 -12.51 -35.68 12.30
C PHE A 77 -12.49 -35.17 10.85
N SER A 78 -12.37 -36.08 9.87
CA SER A 78 -12.34 -35.73 8.45
C SER A 78 -13.68 -35.19 7.95
N THR A 79 -14.81 -35.74 8.41
CA THR A 79 -16.15 -35.22 8.08
C THR A 79 -16.40 -33.88 8.75
N MET A 80 -16.00 -33.69 10.01
CA MET A 80 -16.07 -32.38 10.68
C MET A 80 -15.19 -31.34 9.97
N GLY A 81 -13.98 -31.70 9.56
CA GLY A 81 -13.10 -30.86 8.74
C GLY A 81 -13.73 -30.52 7.37
N THR A 82 -14.37 -31.49 6.72
CA THR A 82 -15.07 -31.26 5.45
C THR A 82 -16.26 -30.32 5.63
N ILE A 83 -17.09 -30.55 6.65
CA ILE A 83 -18.26 -29.71 6.94
C ILE A 83 -17.81 -28.28 7.23
N THR A 84 -16.82 -28.10 8.10
CA THR A 84 -16.30 -26.78 8.45
C THR A 84 -15.69 -26.09 7.22
N LEU A 85 -14.78 -26.73 6.47
CA LEU A 85 -14.10 -26.05 5.36
C LEU A 85 -15.00 -25.77 4.15
N TRP A 86 -16.00 -26.61 3.87
CA TRP A 86 -16.89 -26.44 2.71
C TRP A 86 -18.11 -25.58 3.00
N PHE A 87 -18.69 -25.68 4.20
CA PHE A 87 -19.93 -25.00 4.54
C PHE A 87 -19.74 -23.79 5.46
N THR A 88 -18.50 -23.50 5.87
CA THR A 88 -18.20 -22.28 6.64
C THR A 88 -17.10 -21.45 6.00
N ASP A 89 -17.15 -20.14 6.26
CA ASP A 89 -16.14 -19.18 5.84
C ASP A 89 -14.98 -19.05 6.83
N VAL A 90 -14.74 -20.03 7.71
CA VAL A 90 -13.74 -19.91 8.79
C VAL A 90 -12.35 -19.55 8.25
N PHE A 91 -11.92 -20.20 7.17
CA PHE A 91 -10.61 -19.93 6.58
C PHE A 91 -10.54 -18.52 5.97
N ARG A 92 -11.60 -18.11 5.26
CA ARG A 92 -11.73 -16.78 4.67
C ARG A 92 -11.73 -15.69 5.75
N LYS A 93 -12.54 -15.85 6.80
CA LYS A 93 -12.59 -14.94 7.96
C LYS A 93 -11.23 -14.84 8.67
N ARG A 94 -10.48 -15.94 8.74
CA ARG A 94 -9.14 -15.93 9.34
C ARG A 94 -8.15 -15.14 8.50
N ILE A 95 -8.16 -15.31 7.18
CA ILE A 95 -7.33 -14.50 6.27
C ILE A 95 -7.73 -13.02 6.38
N GLU A 96 -9.03 -12.75 6.33
CA GLU A 96 -9.60 -11.41 6.43
C GLU A 96 -9.16 -10.70 7.73
N SER A 97 -9.08 -11.42 8.85
CA SER A 97 -8.58 -10.87 10.12
C SER A 97 -7.12 -10.41 10.11
N LEU A 98 -6.31 -10.86 9.14
CA LEU A 98 -4.92 -10.40 8.96
C LEU A 98 -4.84 -8.98 8.40
N PHE A 99 -5.89 -8.55 7.68
CA PHE A 99 -5.94 -7.25 7.01
C PHE A 99 -6.62 -6.16 7.85
N ILE A 100 -7.26 -6.54 8.96
CA ILE A 100 -7.82 -5.58 9.91
C ILE A 100 -6.67 -4.74 10.48
N ILE A 101 -6.86 -3.42 10.49
CA ILE A 101 -5.87 -2.50 11.09
C ILE A 101 -6.10 -2.52 12.60
N SER A 102 -5.22 -3.20 13.34
CA SER A 102 -5.27 -3.26 14.81
C SER A 102 -3.87 -3.49 15.35
N GLU A 103 -3.56 -3.06 16.57
CA GLU A 103 -2.20 -3.22 17.15
C GLU A 103 -1.73 -4.68 17.21
N ASN A 104 -2.68 -5.62 17.31
CA ASN A 104 -2.42 -7.05 17.40
C ASN A 104 -2.38 -7.76 16.04
N SER A 105 -2.71 -7.08 14.93
CA SER A 105 -2.72 -7.72 13.62
C SER A 105 -1.30 -7.83 13.05
N PRO A 106 -0.96 -8.95 12.38
CA PRO A 106 0.35 -9.11 11.76
C PRO A 106 0.69 -8.02 10.72
N GLY A 107 -0.33 -7.43 10.07
CA GLY A 107 -0.17 -6.37 9.09
C GLY A 107 0.06 -4.96 9.67
N TYR A 108 -0.06 -4.78 11.00
CA TYR A 108 0.03 -3.45 11.62
C TYR A 108 1.38 -2.77 11.37
N GLY A 109 2.49 -3.52 11.49
CA GLY A 109 3.83 -2.99 11.24
C GLY A 109 3.99 -2.46 9.81
N LEU A 110 3.51 -3.22 8.82
CA LEU A 110 3.53 -2.83 7.40
C LEU A 110 2.63 -1.63 7.12
N TRP A 111 1.46 -1.54 7.76
CA TRP A 111 0.57 -0.39 7.62
C TRP A 111 1.16 0.88 8.27
N LYS A 112 1.76 0.73 9.45
CA LYS A 112 2.36 1.81 10.24
C LYS A 112 3.58 2.38 9.54
N ALA A 113 4.50 1.52 9.08
CA ALA A 113 5.71 1.95 8.39
C ALA A 113 5.98 1.01 7.22
N PRO A 114 5.35 1.26 6.05
CA PRO A 114 5.57 0.45 4.86
C PRO A 114 7.07 0.47 4.50
N PRO A 115 7.73 -0.69 4.35
CA PRO A 115 9.16 -0.75 4.08
C PRO A 115 9.45 -0.53 2.59
N VAL A 116 8.72 0.37 1.94
CA VAL A 116 8.80 0.66 0.50
C VAL A 116 9.60 1.92 0.27
N ARG A 117 10.47 1.91 -0.74
CA ARG A 117 11.23 3.10 -1.16
C ARG A 117 10.51 3.81 -2.30
N ALA A 118 9.48 4.59 -1.98
CA ALA A 118 8.75 5.33 -3.00
C ALA A 118 9.65 6.40 -3.65
N GLU A 119 9.75 6.40 -4.97
CA GLU A 119 10.48 7.40 -5.75
C GLU A 119 9.60 8.63 -5.99
N VAL A 120 10.16 9.82 -5.75
CA VAL A 120 9.57 11.11 -6.08
C VAL A 120 10.50 11.81 -7.06
N LYS A 121 10.09 11.89 -8.33
CA LYS A 121 10.86 12.54 -9.40
C LYS A 121 10.29 13.91 -9.67
N ILE A 122 11.11 14.93 -9.51
CA ILE A 122 10.70 16.33 -9.70
C ILE A 122 11.40 16.89 -10.93
N HIS A 123 10.62 17.44 -11.85
CA HIS A 123 11.09 18.14 -13.03
C HIS A 123 10.71 19.62 -12.89
N ILE A 124 11.70 20.50 -12.89
CA ILE A 124 11.53 21.94 -12.66
C ILE A 124 11.50 22.66 -14.01
N PHE A 125 10.58 23.60 -14.19
CA PHE A 125 10.54 24.49 -15.35
C PHE A 125 11.41 25.73 -15.07
N ASN A 126 12.60 25.77 -15.67
CA ASN A 126 13.53 26.88 -15.57
C ASN A 126 13.23 27.96 -16.63
N TYR A 127 13.01 29.20 -16.21
CA TYR A 127 12.69 30.30 -17.11
C TYR A 127 13.95 31.00 -17.64
N THR A 128 14.19 30.94 -18.95
CA THR A 128 15.47 31.37 -19.54
C THR A 128 15.48 32.80 -20.06
N ASN A 129 14.32 33.42 -20.31
CA ASN A 129 14.20 34.72 -20.98
C ASN A 129 13.39 35.77 -20.18
N VAL A 130 13.38 35.68 -18.84
CA VAL A 130 12.59 36.58 -17.98
C VAL A 130 12.96 38.05 -18.19
N GLU A 131 14.25 38.40 -18.27
CA GLU A 131 14.67 39.79 -18.47
C GLU A 131 14.22 40.34 -19.82
N ASP A 132 14.32 39.54 -20.88
CA ASP A 132 13.90 39.95 -22.22
C ASP A 132 12.38 40.15 -22.28
N PHE A 133 11.62 39.31 -21.58
CA PHE A 133 10.17 39.48 -21.43
C PHE A 133 9.83 40.76 -20.66
N GLU A 134 10.49 41.01 -19.53
CA GLU A 134 10.27 42.21 -18.71
C GLU A 134 10.63 43.49 -19.49
N ARG A 135 11.73 43.48 -20.27
CA ARG A 135 12.12 44.59 -21.16
C ARG A 135 11.22 44.74 -22.38
N GLY A 136 10.36 43.76 -22.69
CA GLY A 136 9.49 43.75 -23.87
C GLY A 136 10.18 43.36 -25.18
N LEU A 137 11.37 42.77 -25.09
CA LEU A 137 12.10 42.19 -26.22
C LEU A 137 11.52 40.82 -26.61
N ALA A 138 10.94 40.10 -25.64
CA ALA A 138 10.23 38.84 -25.86
C ALA A 138 8.72 39.01 -25.57
N GLN A 139 7.87 38.45 -26.43
CA GLN A 139 6.41 38.48 -26.25
C GLN A 139 5.89 37.36 -25.32
N LYS A 140 6.67 36.29 -25.14
CA LYS A 140 6.30 35.12 -24.32
C LYS A 140 7.48 34.65 -23.48
N LEU A 141 7.18 34.14 -22.31
CA LEU A 141 8.16 33.44 -21.48
C LEU A 141 8.52 32.09 -22.12
N HIS A 142 9.77 31.69 -21.93
CA HIS A 142 10.33 30.42 -22.37
C HIS A 142 10.82 29.62 -21.18
N VAL A 143 10.40 28.37 -21.11
CA VAL A 143 10.81 27.43 -20.07
C VAL A 143 11.64 26.31 -20.67
N GLN A 144 12.67 25.89 -19.94
CA GLN A 144 13.41 24.69 -20.18
C GLN A 144 13.19 23.74 -19.00
N GLU A 145 12.81 22.50 -19.29
CA GLU A 145 12.69 21.48 -18.24
C GLU A 145 14.08 21.03 -17.76
N LEU A 146 14.25 20.98 -16.43
CA LEU A 146 15.44 20.44 -15.76
C LEU A 146 15.04 19.32 -14.81
N GLY A 147 15.86 18.26 -14.75
CA GLY A 147 15.63 17.09 -13.92
C GLY A 147 15.70 15.78 -14.70
N PRO A 148 15.21 14.66 -14.13
CA PRO A 148 14.59 14.59 -12.81
C PRO A 148 15.58 14.86 -11.67
N TYR A 149 15.07 15.49 -10.61
CA TYR A 149 15.65 15.46 -9.27
C TYR A 149 14.90 14.40 -8.47
N VAL A 150 15.57 13.30 -8.13
CA VAL A 150 14.95 12.12 -7.54
C VAL A 150 15.15 12.11 -6.03
N TYR A 151 14.06 11.87 -5.30
CA TYR A 151 14.05 11.71 -3.85
C TYR A 151 13.37 10.39 -3.49
N PHE A 152 13.84 9.74 -2.43
CA PHE A 152 13.15 8.62 -1.81
C PHE A 152 12.28 9.13 -0.67
N GLU A 153 11.00 8.77 -0.67
CA GLU A 153 10.08 9.05 0.43
C GLU A 153 10.06 7.89 1.41
N LYS A 154 10.32 8.20 2.69
CA LYS A 154 10.04 7.31 3.81
C LYS A 154 8.78 7.78 4.53
N LEU A 155 7.76 6.93 4.59
CA LEU A 155 6.47 7.20 5.22
C LEU A 155 6.32 6.39 6.52
N GLU A 156 5.95 7.06 7.60
CA GLU A 156 5.64 6.46 8.90
C GLU A 156 4.36 7.08 9.46
N LYS A 157 3.42 6.26 9.95
CA LYS A 157 2.24 6.72 10.68
C LYS A 157 2.60 6.88 12.16
N VAL A 158 2.35 8.06 12.70
CA VAL A 158 2.65 8.43 14.09
C VAL A 158 1.40 8.93 14.80
N ASN A 159 1.48 9.10 16.13
CA ASN A 159 0.36 9.55 16.98
C ASN A 159 -0.92 8.71 16.78
N ILE A 160 -0.72 7.39 16.63
CA ILE A 160 -1.79 6.43 16.32
C ILE A 160 -2.68 6.25 17.55
N ARG A 161 -3.99 6.36 17.35
CA ARG A 161 -5.02 6.18 18.39
C ARG A 161 -6.18 5.38 17.84
N PHE A 162 -6.44 4.21 18.43
CA PHE A 162 -7.58 3.37 18.06
C PHE A 162 -8.84 3.79 18.82
N SER A 163 -9.98 3.83 18.13
CA SER A 163 -11.31 3.94 18.71
C SER A 163 -12.10 2.66 18.40
N PRO A 164 -12.16 1.70 19.33
CA PRO A 164 -12.93 0.47 19.16
C PRO A 164 -14.44 0.69 19.04
N VAL A 165 -14.94 1.80 19.61
CA VAL A 165 -16.37 2.14 19.57
C VAL A 165 -16.79 2.54 18.15
N ASP A 166 -15.91 3.24 17.42
CA ASP A 166 -16.20 3.75 16.08
C ASP A 166 -15.60 2.90 14.96
N ASP A 167 -14.86 1.84 15.29
CA ASP A 167 -14.03 1.06 14.36
C ASP A 167 -13.00 1.86 13.58
N THR A 168 -12.47 2.92 14.18
CA THR A 168 -11.55 3.82 13.50
C THR A 168 -10.19 3.86 14.17
N VAL A 169 -9.20 4.28 13.39
CA VAL A 169 -7.86 4.62 13.84
C VAL A 169 -7.54 6.03 13.38
N SER A 170 -7.13 6.87 14.32
CA SER A 170 -6.63 8.21 14.03
C SER A 170 -5.11 8.21 14.02
N TYR A 171 -4.48 8.90 13.07
CA TYR A 171 -3.02 9.00 12.96
C TYR A 171 -2.61 10.25 12.18
N GLN A 172 -1.32 10.58 12.26
CA GLN A 172 -0.67 11.59 11.43
C GLN A 172 0.43 10.92 10.59
N ASP A 173 0.64 11.42 9.37
CA ASP A 173 1.75 10.98 8.54
C ASP A 173 3.04 11.69 8.99
N LYS A 174 4.15 10.96 9.04
CA LYS A 174 5.50 11.48 9.16
C LYS A 174 6.27 11.07 7.92
N ARG A 175 6.77 12.05 7.19
CA ARG A 175 7.46 11.83 5.92
C ARG A 175 8.87 12.37 5.98
N HIS A 176 9.77 11.70 5.28
CA HIS A 176 11.14 12.15 5.09
C HIS A 176 11.54 11.93 3.64
N TYR A 177 12.13 12.94 3.01
CA TYR A 177 12.65 12.87 1.65
C TYR A 177 14.16 12.86 1.66
N GLU A 178 14.75 11.84 1.03
CA GLU A 178 16.19 11.68 0.89
C GLU A 178 16.58 11.82 -0.58
N PHE A 179 17.48 12.75 -0.91
CA PHE A 179 17.91 12.98 -2.29
C PHE A 179 18.77 11.82 -2.82
N SER A 180 18.54 11.40 -4.07
CA SER A 180 19.31 10.36 -4.75
C SER A 180 20.10 10.96 -5.91
N PRO A 181 21.41 11.21 -5.75
CA PRO A 181 22.26 11.71 -6.83
C PRO A 181 22.36 10.74 -8.01
N GLU A 182 22.37 9.43 -7.74
CA GLU A 182 22.57 8.38 -8.75
C GLU A 182 21.42 8.27 -9.74
N LEU A 183 20.19 8.52 -9.28
CA LEU A 183 18.99 8.47 -10.13
C LEU A 183 18.62 9.85 -10.69
N SER A 184 19.32 10.91 -10.29
CA SER A 184 19.06 12.28 -10.73
C SER A 184 19.94 12.65 -11.92
N THR A 185 19.34 13.16 -12.97
CA THR A 185 20.10 13.76 -14.10
C THR A 185 20.55 15.18 -13.77
N GLY A 186 19.74 15.91 -13.00
CA GLY A 186 20.04 17.28 -12.58
C GLY A 186 20.93 17.32 -11.34
N SER A 187 21.78 18.34 -11.23
CA SER A 187 22.58 18.59 -10.04
C SER A 187 21.75 19.32 -8.99
N PRO A 188 21.82 18.96 -7.70
CA PRO A 188 21.10 19.70 -6.64
C PRO A 188 21.46 21.19 -6.59
N ASN A 189 22.63 21.55 -7.14
CA ASN A 189 23.13 22.92 -7.22
C ASN A 189 22.75 23.68 -8.50
N ASP A 190 22.02 23.06 -9.43
CA ASP A 190 21.53 23.73 -10.65
C ASP A 190 20.79 25.01 -10.27
N LEU A 191 21.13 26.11 -10.93
CA LEU A 191 20.43 27.37 -10.75
C LEU A 191 19.16 27.36 -11.59
N VAL A 192 18.02 27.43 -10.91
CA VAL A 192 16.70 27.47 -11.52
C VAL A 192 16.07 28.82 -11.26
N ARG A 193 15.60 29.46 -12.33
CA ARG A 193 14.77 30.65 -12.24
C ARG A 193 13.32 30.24 -12.31
N VAL A 194 12.59 30.48 -11.23
CA VAL A 194 11.22 30.02 -11.03
C VAL A 194 10.32 31.17 -10.59
N PRO A 195 8.99 31.06 -10.76
CA PRO A 195 8.06 32.06 -10.25
C PRO A 195 8.23 32.27 -8.74
N ASN A 196 8.25 33.53 -8.30
CA ASN A 196 8.28 33.87 -6.87
C ASN A 196 6.87 33.65 -6.28
N VAL A 197 6.64 32.44 -5.77
CA VAL A 197 5.32 32.03 -5.25
C VAL A 197 4.89 32.86 -4.04
N PRO A 198 5.74 33.13 -3.02
CA PRO A 198 5.36 34.03 -1.92
C PRO A 198 4.87 35.40 -2.41
N LEU A 199 5.57 36.03 -3.36
CA LEU A 199 5.15 37.30 -3.95
C LEU A 199 3.80 37.21 -4.65
N LEU A 200 3.62 36.19 -5.51
CA LEU A 200 2.39 36.00 -6.29
C LEU A 200 1.20 35.64 -5.42
N ALA A 201 1.42 34.83 -4.37
CA ALA A 201 0.42 34.49 -3.38
C ALA A 201 -0.01 35.70 -2.57
N GLY A 202 0.94 36.49 -2.05
CA GLY A 202 0.64 37.73 -1.34
C GLY A 202 -0.16 38.70 -2.22
N ALA A 203 0.22 38.87 -3.49
CA ALA A 203 -0.50 39.72 -4.46
C ALA A 203 -1.96 39.27 -4.66
N ALA A 204 -2.19 37.96 -4.75
CA ALA A 204 -3.52 37.38 -4.89
C ALA A 204 -4.39 37.57 -3.64
N VAL A 205 -3.81 37.39 -2.45
CA VAL A 205 -4.51 37.53 -1.16
C VAL A 205 -4.89 39.00 -0.92
N VAL A 206 -3.94 39.94 -1.05
CA VAL A 206 -4.20 41.36 -0.78
C VAL A 206 -5.15 42.00 -1.79
N LYS A 207 -5.35 41.39 -2.97
CA LYS A 207 -6.33 41.87 -3.97
C LYS A 207 -7.73 42.06 -3.38
N ASN A 208 -8.10 41.23 -2.41
CA ASN A 208 -9.40 41.26 -1.74
C ASN A 208 -9.44 42.18 -0.51
N PHE A 209 -8.33 42.84 -0.17
CA PHE A 209 -8.24 43.76 0.97
C PHE A 209 -8.48 45.22 0.56
N ASN A 210 -8.62 46.10 1.56
CA ASN A 210 -8.84 47.52 1.34
C ASN A 210 -7.67 48.18 0.57
N PHE A 211 -7.92 49.37 0.01
CA PHE A 211 -6.94 50.07 -0.82
C PHE A 211 -5.60 50.33 -0.10
N LEU A 212 -5.65 50.70 1.19
CA LEU A 212 -4.46 51.00 1.97
C LEU A 212 -3.53 49.78 2.10
N LEU A 213 -4.08 48.60 2.38
CA LEU A 213 -3.30 47.36 2.49
C LEU A 213 -2.70 46.91 1.15
N ARG A 214 -3.38 47.18 0.04
CA ARG A 214 -2.86 46.93 -1.31
C ARG A 214 -1.66 47.80 -1.62
N VAL A 215 -1.74 49.10 -1.30
CA VAL A 215 -0.64 50.04 -1.46
C VAL A 215 0.52 49.70 -0.52
N SER A 216 0.26 49.36 0.74
CA SER A 216 1.31 48.98 1.68
C SER A 216 2.07 47.74 1.24
N TYR A 217 1.37 46.73 0.69
CA TYR A 217 2.01 45.55 0.12
C TYR A 217 2.89 45.90 -1.08
N GLN A 218 2.43 46.78 -1.98
CA GLN A 218 3.24 47.26 -3.09
C GLN A 218 4.49 48.03 -2.63
N THR A 219 4.36 48.88 -1.61
CA THR A 219 5.51 49.59 -1.03
C THR A 219 6.50 48.64 -0.40
N LEU A 220 6.00 47.61 0.31
CA LEU A 220 6.83 46.57 0.91
C LEU A 220 7.61 45.78 -0.14
N THR A 221 6.96 45.28 -1.18
CA THR A 221 7.63 44.50 -2.25
C THR A 221 8.68 45.34 -2.98
N ASN A 222 8.39 46.62 -3.24
CA ASN A 222 9.37 47.56 -3.80
C ASN A 222 10.56 47.80 -2.85
N SER A 223 10.30 48.01 -1.55
CA SER A 223 11.33 48.25 -0.52
C SER A 223 12.28 47.05 -0.38
N LEU A 224 11.74 45.83 -0.45
CA LEU A 224 12.50 44.59 -0.42
C LEU A 224 13.15 44.24 -1.77
N SER A 225 12.92 45.04 -2.82
CA SER A 225 13.38 44.77 -4.19
C SER A 225 12.94 43.40 -4.72
N GLU A 226 11.76 42.95 -4.32
CA GLU A 226 11.21 41.67 -4.70
C GLU A 226 10.82 41.63 -6.18
N LYS A 227 11.12 40.50 -6.83
CA LYS A 227 10.87 40.30 -8.26
C LYS A 227 9.85 39.17 -8.49
N PRO A 228 9.10 39.21 -9.62
CA PRO A 228 8.15 38.15 -9.98
C PRO A 228 8.78 36.77 -10.17
N PHE A 229 10.09 36.71 -10.42
CA PHE A 229 10.87 35.49 -10.52
C PHE A 229 12.05 35.55 -9.56
N THR A 230 12.36 34.41 -8.96
CA THR A 230 13.51 34.23 -8.07
C THR A 230 14.45 33.18 -8.64
N VAL A 231 15.75 33.32 -8.36
CA VAL A 231 16.77 32.35 -8.75
C VAL A 231 17.14 31.55 -7.51
N GLN A 232 16.94 30.24 -7.58
CA GLN A 232 17.19 29.32 -6.48
C GLN A 232 18.07 28.17 -6.95
N ARG A 233 18.73 27.49 -6.02
CA ARG A 233 19.26 26.15 -6.30
C ARG A 233 18.10 25.17 -6.41
N ALA A 234 18.18 24.21 -7.33
CA ALA A 234 17.13 23.21 -7.52
C ALA A 234 16.75 22.51 -6.20
N HIS A 235 17.75 22.11 -5.40
CA HIS A 235 17.50 21.48 -4.10
C HIS A 235 16.80 22.41 -3.12
N ASN A 236 17.18 23.69 -3.05
CA ASN A 236 16.55 24.67 -2.16
C ASN A 236 15.11 24.97 -2.57
N PHE A 237 14.84 25.10 -3.88
CA PHE A 237 13.47 25.27 -4.37
C PHE A 237 12.56 24.10 -3.96
N VAL A 238 13.11 22.88 -3.95
CA VAL A 238 12.37 21.68 -3.54
C VAL A 238 12.24 21.58 -2.01
N ASN A 239 13.34 21.70 -1.27
CA ASN A 239 13.41 21.34 0.15
C ASN A 239 13.29 22.52 1.13
N GLY A 240 13.41 23.76 0.65
CA GLY A 240 13.34 24.94 1.50
C GLY A 240 14.36 26.01 1.11
N TYR A 241 13.90 27.25 1.02
CA TYR A 241 14.72 28.46 1.06
C TYR A 241 14.03 29.53 1.91
N ASP A 242 14.85 30.44 2.43
CA ASP A 242 14.36 31.59 3.20
C ASP A 242 13.84 32.65 2.22
N ASP A 243 12.61 33.10 2.44
CA ASP A 243 11.96 34.12 1.62
C ASP A 243 11.39 35.24 2.52
N PRO A 244 11.78 36.51 2.32
CA PRO A 244 11.36 37.61 3.19
C PRO A 244 9.84 37.80 3.26
N LEU A 245 9.12 37.57 2.15
CA LEU A 245 7.67 37.70 2.13
C LEU A 245 7.00 36.51 2.82
N PHE A 246 7.56 35.31 2.68
CA PHE A 246 7.09 34.15 3.40
C PHE A 246 7.25 34.32 4.92
N GLU A 247 8.39 34.83 5.38
CA GLU A 247 8.63 35.15 6.80
C GLU A 247 7.56 36.10 7.35
N LEU A 248 7.22 37.16 6.61
CA LEU A 248 6.18 38.10 7.01
C LEU A 248 4.78 37.47 6.97
N SER A 249 4.55 36.49 6.10
CA SER A 249 3.28 35.78 6.00
C SER A 249 3.02 34.84 7.18
N LYS A 250 4.06 34.43 7.92
CA LYS A 250 3.97 33.50 9.06
C LYS A 250 2.95 33.95 10.11
N SER A 251 2.89 35.25 10.42
CA SER A 251 1.91 35.79 11.39
C SER A 251 0.48 35.69 10.88
N TYR A 252 0.26 35.88 9.57
CA TYR A 252 -1.04 35.74 8.93
C TYR A 252 -1.49 34.28 8.88
N LEU A 253 -0.59 33.35 8.53
CA LEU A 253 -0.87 31.92 8.55
C LEU A 253 -1.21 31.42 9.96
N LYS A 254 -0.49 31.90 10.98
CA LYS A 254 -0.80 31.59 12.39
C LYS A 254 -2.18 32.13 12.81
N TYR A 255 -2.58 33.30 12.33
CA TYR A 255 -3.92 33.84 12.57
C TYR A 255 -5.02 32.95 11.96
N LEU A 256 -4.75 32.31 10.82
CA LEU A 256 -5.64 31.33 10.18
C LEU A 256 -5.60 29.93 10.81
N ASP A 257 -4.98 29.79 12.00
CA ASP A 257 -4.74 28.51 12.67
C ASP A 257 -4.04 27.47 11.77
N GLN A 258 -3.20 27.96 10.85
CA GLN A 258 -2.41 27.12 9.98
C GLN A 258 -1.03 26.87 10.58
N ARG A 259 -0.50 25.66 10.33
CA ARG A 259 0.89 25.37 10.66
C ARG A 259 1.80 26.23 9.80
N VAL A 260 2.72 26.89 10.47
CA VAL A 260 3.77 27.69 9.86
C VAL A 260 5.03 26.83 9.75
N PHE A 261 5.64 26.82 8.56
CA PHE A 261 6.92 26.16 8.30
C PHE A 261 8.03 27.20 8.34
N GLU A 262 9.26 26.76 8.61
CA GLU A 262 10.38 27.71 8.69
C GLU A 262 10.77 28.28 7.34
N GLN A 263 10.67 27.48 6.28
CA GLN A 263 11.13 27.86 4.94
C GLN A 263 10.02 27.66 3.90
N PHE A 264 10.18 28.29 2.74
CA PHE A 264 9.31 28.05 1.59
C PHE A 264 9.96 27.03 0.65
N GLY A 265 9.20 26.06 0.16
CA GLY A 265 9.68 25.09 -0.82
C GLY A 265 8.60 24.08 -1.21
N LEU A 266 8.85 23.33 -2.28
CA LEU A 266 7.85 22.43 -2.86
C LEU A 266 7.46 21.26 -1.92
N LEU A 267 8.44 20.65 -1.26
CA LEU A 267 8.25 19.52 -0.35
C LEU A 267 8.29 19.92 1.14
N VAL A 268 8.56 21.18 1.48
CA VAL A 268 8.66 21.64 2.88
C VAL A 268 7.41 21.27 3.67
N TRP A 269 6.23 21.53 3.09
CA TRP A 269 4.93 21.24 3.69
C TRP A 269 4.76 19.75 4.00
N LYS A 270 5.46 18.88 3.27
CA LYS A 270 5.40 17.42 3.39
C LYS A 270 6.49 16.86 4.31
N GLN A 271 7.44 17.65 4.80
CA GLN A 271 8.55 17.15 5.60
C GLN A 271 8.18 17.02 7.08
N GLY A 272 8.60 15.90 7.69
CA GLY A 272 8.37 15.62 9.11
C GLY A 272 6.96 15.15 9.42
N ILE A 273 6.56 15.28 10.68
CA ILE A 273 5.20 14.97 11.14
C ILE A 273 4.26 16.00 10.54
N GLN A 274 3.22 15.56 9.83
CA GLN A 274 2.20 16.40 9.23
C GLN A 274 1.20 16.89 10.28
N PRO A 275 0.70 18.13 10.17
CA PRO A 275 -0.35 18.62 11.08
C PRO A 275 -1.66 17.84 10.90
N ASP A 276 -1.90 17.32 9.69
CA ASP A 276 -3.14 16.67 9.34
C ASP A 276 -3.37 15.35 10.07
N VAL A 277 -4.56 15.21 10.66
CA VAL A 277 -5.02 14.01 11.34
C VAL A 277 -6.02 13.27 10.47
N TYR A 278 -5.65 12.07 10.05
CA TYR A 278 -6.54 11.13 9.37
C TYR A 278 -7.29 10.34 10.42
N THR A 279 -8.56 10.07 10.18
CA THR A 279 -9.34 9.04 10.91
C THR A 279 -9.86 8.06 9.89
N MET A 280 -9.32 6.85 9.93
CA MET A 280 -9.55 5.79 8.94
C MET A 280 -10.31 4.63 9.57
N ASN A 281 -11.22 4.02 8.82
CA ASN A 281 -11.90 2.81 9.25
C ASN A 281 -10.96 1.59 9.19
N THR A 282 -10.90 0.86 10.31
CA THR A 282 -10.00 -0.27 10.54
C THR A 282 -10.43 -1.56 9.85
N GLY A 283 -11.69 -1.65 9.41
CA GLY A 283 -12.29 -2.86 8.87
C GLY A 283 -12.61 -3.93 9.92
N ALA A 284 -12.56 -3.61 11.22
CA ALA A 284 -12.74 -4.59 12.30
C ALA A 284 -14.08 -5.33 12.25
N HIS A 285 -15.19 -4.61 12.06
CA HIS A 285 -16.52 -5.20 11.91
C HIS A 285 -16.98 -5.32 10.43
N ASP A 286 -16.55 -4.40 9.56
CA ASP A 286 -16.92 -4.39 8.14
C ASP A 286 -15.71 -4.10 7.24
N LEU A 287 -15.18 -5.15 6.62
CA LEU A 287 -14.03 -5.08 5.70
C LEU A 287 -14.32 -4.29 4.42
N ASN A 288 -15.61 -4.04 4.11
CA ASN A 288 -15.97 -3.20 2.98
C ASN A 288 -15.66 -1.71 3.24
N LYS A 289 -15.37 -1.36 4.50
CA LYS A 289 -14.93 -0.02 4.91
C LYS A 289 -13.43 0.06 5.18
N LEU A 290 -12.70 -1.06 5.14
CA LEU A 290 -11.26 -1.10 5.41
C LEU A 290 -10.52 -0.04 4.57
N GLY A 291 -9.69 0.77 5.24
CA GLY A 291 -8.85 1.77 4.57
C GLY A 291 -9.60 3.04 4.16
N ARG A 292 -10.91 3.16 4.44
CA ARG A 292 -11.70 4.35 4.12
C ARG A 292 -11.46 5.45 5.15
N ILE A 293 -11.09 6.63 4.69
CA ILE A 293 -11.00 7.84 5.51
C ILE A 293 -12.41 8.29 5.86
N GLU A 294 -12.72 8.34 7.16
CA GLU A 294 -14.01 8.80 7.69
C GLU A 294 -13.95 10.28 8.08
N LYS A 295 -12.80 10.73 8.62
CA LYS A 295 -12.56 12.14 8.99
C LYS A 295 -11.17 12.59 8.58
N PHE A 296 -11.05 13.86 8.24
CA PHE A 296 -9.79 14.56 8.00
C PHE A 296 -9.83 15.86 8.81
N ASN A 297 -8.89 16.02 9.74
CA ASN A 297 -8.88 17.13 10.71
C ASN A 297 -10.21 17.28 11.46
N GLY A 298 -10.81 16.16 11.84
CA GLY A 298 -12.11 16.11 12.54
C GLY A 298 -13.35 16.35 11.67
N LYS A 299 -13.18 16.78 10.42
CA LYS A 299 -14.29 17.02 9.47
C LYS A 299 -14.59 15.77 8.64
N THR A 300 -15.86 15.58 8.26
CA THR A 300 -16.33 14.50 7.35
C THR A 300 -16.53 14.99 5.91
N HIS A 301 -16.50 16.29 5.69
CA HIS A 301 -16.64 16.95 4.41
C HIS A 301 -15.95 18.32 4.44
N PHE A 302 -15.60 18.83 3.27
CA PHE A 302 -15.20 20.22 3.10
C PHE A 302 -16.42 21.14 2.98
N ASP A 303 -16.18 22.43 3.18
CA ASP A 303 -17.21 23.48 3.07
C ASP A 303 -16.94 24.40 1.87
N MET A 304 -16.09 23.96 0.95
CA MET A 304 -15.38 24.82 0.00
C MET A 304 -15.86 24.60 -1.46
N TRP A 305 -16.30 23.38 -1.77
CA TRP A 305 -16.80 23.00 -3.09
C TRP A 305 -18.32 23.14 -3.19
N GLY A 306 -18.81 23.15 -4.41
CA GLY A 306 -20.18 23.46 -4.73
C GLY A 306 -21.23 22.38 -4.51
N SER A 307 -20.81 21.18 -4.13
CA SER A 307 -21.72 20.05 -3.89
C SER A 307 -21.21 19.15 -2.78
N GLU A 308 -22.12 18.43 -2.13
CA GLU A 308 -21.79 17.45 -1.10
C GLU A 308 -20.86 16.35 -1.63
N SER A 309 -21.08 15.88 -2.86
CA SER A 309 -20.22 14.86 -3.48
C SER A 309 -18.76 15.31 -3.61
N CYS A 310 -18.53 16.57 -3.95
CA CYS A 310 -17.19 17.13 -4.14
C CYS A 310 -16.53 17.53 -2.82
N ASN A 311 -17.35 17.90 -1.83
CA ASN A 311 -16.93 18.13 -0.46
C ASN A 311 -16.64 16.83 0.31
N SER A 312 -17.19 15.69 -0.11
CA SER A 312 -16.97 14.41 0.55
C SER A 312 -15.51 13.97 0.48
N ILE A 313 -14.93 13.67 1.64
CA ILE A 313 -13.57 13.12 1.80
C ILE A 313 -13.54 11.59 1.84
N GLN A 314 -14.72 10.95 1.93
CA GLN A 314 -14.84 9.51 2.15
C GLN A 314 -14.28 8.72 0.97
N SER A 315 -13.06 8.23 1.12
CA SER A 315 -12.31 7.49 0.10
C SER A 315 -11.07 6.84 0.73
N SER A 316 -10.28 6.12 -0.06
CA SER A 316 -9.00 5.54 0.40
C SER A 316 -7.92 6.62 0.59
N ASP A 317 -6.86 6.30 1.34
CA ASP A 317 -5.61 7.07 1.37
C ASP A 317 -4.73 6.85 0.12
N GLY A 318 -5.16 5.98 -0.80
CA GLY A 318 -4.41 5.60 -2.01
C GLY A 318 -3.59 4.32 -1.85
N ILE A 319 -3.53 3.73 -0.65
CA ILE A 319 -2.73 2.54 -0.36
C ILE A 319 -3.62 1.33 -0.14
N ILE A 320 -4.69 1.46 0.66
CA ILE A 320 -5.56 0.33 1.02
C ILE A 320 -6.98 0.58 0.51
N TYR A 321 -7.52 -0.38 -0.22
CA TYR A 321 -8.90 -0.38 -0.71
C TYR A 321 -9.64 -1.63 -0.24
N PRO A 322 -10.97 -1.56 -0.08
CA PRO A 322 -11.78 -2.74 0.19
C PRO A 322 -11.60 -3.82 -0.88
N GLY A 323 -11.13 -5.00 -0.47
CA GLY A 323 -10.84 -6.09 -1.42
C GLY A 323 -12.05 -6.57 -2.22
N ASN A 324 -13.27 -6.47 -1.68
CA ASN A 324 -14.50 -6.80 -2.40
C ASN A 324 -14.77 -5.86 -3.58
N GLN A 325 -14.52 -4.56 -3.41
CA GLN A 325 -14.68 -3.53 -4.44
C GLN A 325 -13.72 -3.79 -5.60
N VAL A 326 -12.46 -4.10 -5.27
CA VAL A 326 -11.41 -4.40 -6.26
C VAL A 326 -11.71 -5.71 -6.98
N ARG A 327 -12.09 -6.79 -6.28
CA ARG A 327 -12.51 -8.06 -6.90
C ARG A 327 -13.66 -7.90 -7.89
N ALA A 328 -14.59 -7.01 -7.58
CA ALA A 328 -15.72 -6.69 -8.43
C ALA A 328 -15.36 -5.73 -9.59
N LYS A 329 -14.09 -5.32 -9.71
CA LYS A 329 -13.59 -4.37 -10.73
C LYS A 329 -14.37 -3.06 -10.75
N LYS A 330 -14.90 -2.64 -9.59
CA LYS A 330 -15.60 -1.36 -9.45
C LYS A 330 -14.59 -0.23 -9.46
N ASP A 331 -15.05 0.95 -9.89
CA ASP A 331 -14.30 2.19 -9.77
C ASP A 331 -13.91 2.44 -8.32
N ILE A 332 -12.71 2.98 -8.13
CA ILE A 332 -12.13 3.29 -6.82
C ILE A 332 -11.91 4.79 -6.70
N SER A 333 -11.82 5.28 -5.47
CA SER A 333 -11.43 6.67 -5.22
C SER A 333 -10.44 6.78 -4.08
N PHE A 334 -9.57 7.78 -4.14
CA PHE A 334 -8.62 8.10 -3.10
C PHE A 334 -8.51 9.61 -2.90
N PHE A 335 -8.24 10.01 -1.67
CA PHE A 335 -8.14 11.40 -1.28
C PHE A 335 -6.72 11.92 -1.48
N ILE A 336 -6.58 13.11 -2.11
CA ILE A 336 -5.31 13.83 -2.18
C ILE A 336 -5.44 15.11 -1.35
N PRO A 337 -4.86 15.14 -0.14
CA PRO A 337 -4.92 16.29 0.76
C PRO A 337 -4.47 17.60 0.12
N GLN A 338 -3.46 17.53 -0.76
CA GLN A 338 -2.77 18.72 -1.28
C GLN A 338 -3.60 19.50 -2.28
N ILE A 339 -4.66 18.89 -2.78
CA ILE A 339 -5.64 19.52 -3.67
C ILE A 339 -7.06 19.51 -3.05
N CYS A 340 -7.18 19.11 -1.78
CA CYS A 340 -8.44 19.02 -1.03
C CYS A 340 -9.55 18.32 -1.82
N ARG A 341 -9.20 17.26 -2.56
CA ARG A 341 -10.09 16.60 -3.51
C ARG A 341 -9.87 15.09 -3.54
N LYS A 342 -10.96 14.33 -3.68
CA LYS A 342 -10.90 12.91 -4.02
C LYS A 342 -10.80 12.70 -5.53
N ILE A 343 -9.95 11.78 -5.94
CA ILE A 343 -9.71 11.39 -7.33
C ILE A 343 -10.30 10.01 -7.57
N GLN A 344 -11.01 9.85 -8.68
CA GLN A 344 -11.56 8.57 -9.11
C GLN A 344 -10.60 7.89 -10.10
N ALA A 345 -10.44 6.58 -9.98
CA ALA A 345 -9.71 5.76 -10.91
C ALA A 345 -10.56 4.57 -11.36
N LYS A 346 -10.46 4.23 -12.65
CA LYS A 346 -11.28 3.21 -13.32
C LYS A 346 -10.44 1.99 -13.64
N PHE A 347 -11.04 0.80 -13.50
CA PHE A 347 -10.39 -0.44 -13.90
C PHE A 347 -10.14 -0.45 -15.41
N VAL A 348 -8.96 -0.90 -15.83
CA VAL A 348 -8.57 -0.98 -17.25
C VAL A 348 -8.24 -2.41 -17.64
N GLU A 349 -7.32 -3.05 -16.92
CA GLU A 349 -6.77 -4.33 -17.32
C GLU A 349 -6.27 -5.16 -16.13
N GLU A 350 -6.11 -6.47 -16.34
CA GLU A 350 -5.43 -7.35 -15.40
C GLU A 350 -3.94 -7.38 -15.73
N VAL A 351 -3.11 -7.27 -14.70
CA VAL A 351 -1.65 -7.29 -14.83
C VAL A 351 -1.05 -8.22 -13.79
N ARG A 352 0.24 -8.52 -13.92
CA ARG A 352 0.96 -9.32 -12.94
C ARG A 352 2.17 -8.58 -12.40
N MET A 353 2.43 -8.75 -11.11
CA MET A 353 3.69 -8.36 -10.48
C MET A 353 4.64 -9.54 -10.58
N LEU A 354 5.87 -9.27 -11.02
CA LEU A 354 6.93 -10.28 -11.20
C LEU A 354 6.43 -11.55 -11.92
N ASP A 355 5.55 -11.36 -12.91
CA ASP A 355 4.86 -12.39 -13.71
C ASP A 355 4.02 -13.43 -12.95
N LYS A 356 3.87 -13.27 -11.63
CA LYS A 356 3.24 -14.25 -10.75
C LYS A 356 1.96 -13.70 -10.12
N VAL A 357 2.05 -12.59 -9.38
CA VAL A 357 0.96 -12.12 -8.50
C VAL A 357 -0.10 -11.36 -9.32
N PRO A 358 -1.37 -11.80 -9.33
CA PRO A 358 -2.43 -11.14 -10.09
C PRO A 358 -2.85 -9.81 -9.46
N MET A 359 -2.83 -8.75 -10.27
CA MET A 359 -3.19 -7.39 -9.90
C MET A 359 -4.18 -6.80 -10.91
N TYR A 360 -4.91 -5.78 -10.48
CA TYR A 360 -5.81 -5.01 -11.32
C TYR A 360 -5.28 -3.60 -11.49
N ARG A 361 -5.13 -3.19 -12.74
CA ARG A 361 -4.68 -1.86 -13.12
C ARG A 361 -5.85 -0.90 -13.20
N TYR A 362 -5.71 0.19 -12.47
CA TYR A 362 -6.61 1.32 -12.47
C TYR A 362 -5.91 2.53 -13.09
N LYS A 363 -6.64 3.32 -13.89
CA LYS A 363 -6.14 4.59 -14.44
C LYS A 363 -7.07 5.74 -14.06
N ILE A 364 -6.47 6.90 -13.87
CA ILE A 364 -7.21 8.15 -13.66
C ILE A 364 -7.66 8.65 -15.04
N PRO A 365 -8.97 8.93 -15.24
CA PRO A 365 -9.46 9.50 -16.48
C PRO A 365 -8.78 10.84 -16.82
N LEU A 366 -8.49 11.09 -18.09
CA LEU A 366 -7.80 12.32 -18.53
C LEU A 366 -8.64 13.58 -18.29
N ASP A 367 -9.96 13.43 -18.37
CA ASP A 367 -10.97 14.48 -18.21
C ASP A 367 -11.28 14.81 -16.74
N ILE A 368 -10.49 14.32 -15.78
CA ILE A 368 -10.69 14.57 -14.33
C ILE A 368 -10.62 16.07 -13.96
N PHE A 369 -9.98 16.89 -14.78
CA PHE A 369 -9.91 18.35 -14.60
C PHE A 369 -10.79 19.12 -15.60
N GLU A 370 -11.71 18.44 -16.29
CA GLU A 370 -12.61 19.06 -17.27
C GLU A 370 -14.05 19.07 -16.79
N THR A 371 -14.81 20.10 -17.15
CA THR A 371 -16.22 20.27 -16.75
C THR A 371 -17.22 19.99 -17.87
N THR A 372 -16.79 20.07 -19.13
CA THR A 372 -17.66 19.90 -20.31
C THR A 372 -17.89 18.42 -20.60
N SER A 373 -16.80 17.65 -20.68
CA SER A 373 -16.79 16.19 -20.85
C SER A 373 -17.21 15.46 -19.57
N ASN A 374 -16.87 16.03 -18.40
CA ASN A 374 -17.24 15.50 -17.10
C ASN A 374 -18.02 16.54 -16.25
N PRO A 375 -19.35 16.62 -16.40
CA PRO A 375 -20.19 17.60 -15.71
C PRO A 375 -20.16 17.51 -14.18
N GLU A 376 -19.79 16.37 -13.60
CA GLU A 376 -19.66 16.22 -12.15
C GLU A 376 -18.61 17.18 -11.57
N ASN A 377 -17.61 17.57 -12.37
CA ASN A 377 -16.55 18.48 -11.93
C ASN A 377 -16.99 19.94 -11.80
N LYS A 378 -18.20 20.32 -12.25
CA LYS A 378 -18.71 21.70 -12.15
C LYS A 378 -18.73 22.22 -10.71
N CYS A 379 -18.88 21.33 -9.73
CA CYS A 379 -18.82 21.66 -8.31
C CYS A 379 -17.46 22.23 -7.85
N TYR A 380 -16.37 21.98 -8.59
CA TYR A 380 -15.03 22.49 -8.25
C TYR A 380 -14.77 23.89 -8.82
N CYS A 381 -15.72 24.45 -9.56
CA CYS A 381 -15.64 25.81 -10.07
C CYS A 381 -15.93 26.83 -8.97
N ASP A 382 -15.53 28.09 -9.21
CA ASP A 382 -15.94 29.19 -8.35
C ASP A 382 -17.43 29.45 -8.55
N LEU A 383 -18.25 28.89 -7.64
CA LEU A 383 -19.70 29.05 -7.69
C LEU A 383 -20.16 30.49 -7.50
N LYS A 384 -19.40 31.34 -6.79
CA LYS A 384 -19.83 32.72 -6.50
C LYS A 384 -19.89 33.56 -7.77
N ASN A 385 -18.93 33.34 -8.65
CA ASN A 385 -18.82 34.05 -9.92
C ASN A 385 -19.25 33.21 -11.13
N ASN A 386 -19.61 31.94 -10.90
CA ASN A 386 -19.88 30.94 -11.94
C ASN A 386 -18.72 30.79 -12.95
N ILE A 387 -17.48 30.86 -12.45
CA ILE A 387 -16.26 30.81 -13.25
C ILE A 387 -15.57 29.47 -13.00
N CYS A 388 -15.44 28.68 -14.06
CA CYS A 388 -14.62 27.47 -14.05
C CYS A 388 -13.19 27.79 -14.50
N PRO A 389 -12.18 27.06 -13.99
CA PRO A 389 -10.84 27.12 -14.56
C PRO A 389 -10.86 26.69 -16.03
N PRO A 390 -9.90 27.15 -16.86
CA PRO A 390 -9.75 26.65 -18.22
C PRO A 390 -9.62 25.12 -18.27
N LYS A 391 -9.95 24.52 -19.41
CA LYS A 391 -9.91 23.08 -19.59
C LYS A 391 -8.55 22.51 -19.19
N GLY A 392 -8.56 21.37 -18.48
CA GLY A 392 -7.35 20.63 -18.09
C GLY A 392 -6.66 21.16 -16.82
N LEU A 393 -7.29 22.09 -16.11
CA LEU A 393 -6.75 22.72 -14.91
C LEU A 393 -7.67 22.54 -13.71
N PHE A 394 -7.08 22.34 -12.54
CA PHE A 394 -7.76 22.34 -11.26
C PHE A 394 -7.30 23.52 -10.42
N ASN A 395 -8.23 24.35 -9.96
CA ASN A 395 -7.96 25.49 -9.10
C ASN A 395 -7.90 25.04 -7.62
N ALA A 396 -6.70 24.99 -7.04
CA ALA A 396 -6.46 24.62 -5.66
C ALA A 396 -6.31 25.84 -4.72
N THR A 397 -6.69 27.05 -5.17
CA THR A 397 -6.47 28.29 -4.40
C THR A 397 -7.07 28.25 -3.00
N GLN A 398 -8.28 27.70 -2.87
CA GLN A 398 -8.93 27.59 -1.57
C GLN A 398 -8.25 26.56 -0.64
N CYS A 399 -7.64 25.52 -1.22
CA CYS A 399 -6.89 24.51 -0.47
C CYS A 399 -5.51 24.99 -0.03
N THR A 400 -4.96 25.99 -0.74
CA THR A 400 -3.62 26.55 -0.53
C THR A 400 -3.67 27.93 0.12
N PHE A 401 -4.68 28.16 0.98
CA PHE A 401 -4.84 29.34 1.84
C PHE A 401 -4.83 30.69 1.07
N GLY A 402 -5.35 30.69 -0.16
CA GLY A 402 -5.45 31.87 -1.01
C GLY A 402 -4.27 32.06 -1.97
N ALA A 403 -3.23 31.23 -1.90
CA ALA A 403 -2.20 31.19 -2.93
C ALA A 403 -2.81 30.71 -4.26
N PRO A 404 -2.55 31.35 -5.41
CA PRO A 404 -3.23 31.05 -6.66
C PRO A 404 -2.63 29.82 -7.37
N ILE A 405 -2.63 28.66 -6.70
CA ILE A 405 -2.03 27.41 -7.17
C ILE A 405 -3.03 26.61 -8.02
N PHE A 406 -2.55 26.14 -9.17
CA PHE A 406 -3.32 25.33 -10.11
C PHE A 406 -2.59 24.02 -10.41
N TYR A 407 -3.34 22.93 -10.45
CA TYR A 407 -2.84 21.62 -10.82
C TYR A 407 -3.26 21.23 -12.23
N SER A 408 -2.41 20.51 -12.93
CA SER A 408 -2.69 20.01 -14.28
C SER A 408 -1.97 18.69 -14.52
N TRP A 409 -2.21 18.09 -15.68
CA TRP A 409 -1.28 17.09 -16.20
C TRP A 409 0.05 17.75 -16.63
N PRO A 410 1.17 17.01 -16.63
CA PRO A 410 2.46 17.51 -17.13
C PRO A 410 2.37 18.14 -18.51
N HIS A 411 3.13 19.22 -18.71
CA HIS A 411 3.12 20.11 -19.87
C HIS A 411 1.74 20.62 -20.29
N PHE A 412 0.82 20.75 -19.33
CA PHE A 412 -0.58 21.08 -19.60
C PHE A 412 -1.26 20.12 -20.60
N HIS A 413 -0.88 18.84 -20.59
CA HIS A 413 -1.46 17.84 -21.47
C HIS A 413 -3.00 17.81 -21.34
N GLY A 414 -3.70 17.92 -22.48
CA GLY A 414 -5.17 17.97 -22.52
C GLY A 414 -5.80 19.31 -22.15
N ALA A 415 -5.00 20.33 -21.81
CA ALA A 415 -5.51 21.66 -21.48
C ALA A 415 -5.93 22.48 -22.72
N ASP A 416 -6.61 23.59 -22.47
CA ASP A 416 -6.96 24.57 -23.51
C ASP A 416 -5.73 25.12 -24.23
N LEU A 417 -5.88 25.44 -25.52
CA LEU A 417 -4.78 26.00 -26.33
C LEU A 417 -4.23 27.31 -25.76
N SER A 418 -5.10 28.14 -25.16
CA SER A 418 -4.69 29.38 -24.50
C SER A 418 -3.75 29.15 -23.31
N VAL A 419 -3.88 28.00 -22.63
CA VAL A 419 -3.00 27.58 -21.53
C VAL A 419 -1.70 27.01 -22.07
N LEU A 420 -1.79 26.12 -23.07
CA LEU A 420 -0.62 25.52 -23.74
C LEU A 420 0.28 26.56 -24.39
N ASP A 421 -0.30 27.62 -24.96
CA ASP A 421 0.43 28.68 -25.66
C ASP A 421 0.82 29.86 -24.76
N SER A 422 0.54 29.77 -23.44
CA SER A 422 0.87 30.81 -22.45
C SER A 422 2.38 30.95 -22.21
N VAL A 423 3.12 29.85 -22.33
CA VAL A 423 4.58 29.79 -22.25
C VAL A 423 5.13 28.88 -23.34
N SER A 424 6.33 29.17 -23.84
CA SER A 424 7.02 28.36 -24.83
C SER A 424 7.99 27.37 -24.17
N GLY A 425 8.33 26.28 -24.86
CA GLY A 425 9.25 25.24 -24.36
C GLY A 425 8.56 24.01 -23.72
N LEU A 426 7.23 23.98 -23.68
CA LEU A 426 6.45 22.81 -23.24
C LEU A 426 6.36 21.74 -24.34
N ASN A 427 6.36 20.46 -23.92
CA ASN A 427 6.13 19.34 -24.81
C ASN A 427 4.62 19.05 -24.96
N LYS A 428 4.02 19.51 -26.07
CA LYS A 428 2.58 19.33 -26.34
C LYS A 428 2.16 17.86 -26.49
N ASN A 429 3.08 16.98 -26.89
CA ASN A 429 2.82 15.56 -27.11
C ASN A 429 3.29 14.69 -25.94
N PHE A 430 3.24 15.22 -24.72
CA PHE A 430 3.72 14.51 -23.53
C PHE A 430 2.98 13.17 -23.34
N PRO A 431 3.70 12.03 -23.19
CA PRO A 431 3.08 10.72 -23.06
C PRO A 431 2.58 10.48 -21.62
N LEU A 432 1.26 10.61 -21.40
CA LEU A 432 0.63 10.39 -20.08
C LEU A 432 0.26 8.92 -19.80
N ASN A 433 0.56 8.00 -20.72
CA ASN A 433 0.03 6.62 -20.72
C ASN A 433 0.39 5.79 -19.48
N ASN A 434 1.39 6.25 -18.71
CA ASN A 434 2.00 5.55 -17.59
C ASN A 434 1.55 6.05 -16.20
N THR A 435 0.45 6.82 -16.10
CA THR A 435 -0.20 7.10 -14.80
C THR A 435 -1.19 5.97 -14.47
N PHE A 436 -0.95 5.23 -13.39
CA PHE A 436 -1.76 4.07 -13.02
C PHE A 436 -1.58 3.67 -11.55
N LEU A 437 -2.50 2.83 -11.06
CA LEU A 437 -2.45 2.18 -9.75
C LEU A 437 -2.71 0.69 -9.97
N ASP A 438 -1.78 -0.17 -9.57
CA ASP A 438 -1.95 -1.61 -9.64
C ASP A 438 -2.23 -2.16 -8.23
N LEU A 439 -3.46 -2.63 -8.06
CA LEU A 439 -3.96 -3.14 -6.79
C LEU A 439 -3.92 -4.66 -6.78
N HIS A 440 -3.60 -5.25 -5.63
CA HIS A 440 -3.69 -6.69 -5.45
C HIS A 440 -5.13 -7.16 -5.66
N SER A 441 -5.35 -8.06 -6.63
CA SER A 441 -6.69 -8.44 -7.12
C SER A 441 -7.65 -8.94 -6.03
N LYS A 442 -7.13 -9.55 -4.97
CA LYS A 442 -7.93 -10.09 -3.85
C LYS A 442 -8.03 -9.15 -2.65
N PHE A 443 -6.97 -8.41 -2.35
CA PHE A 443 -6.82 -7.71 -1.06
C PHE A 443 -7.03 -6.21 -1.18
N GLY A 444 -6.94 -5.66 -2.40
CA GLY A 444 -7.13 -4.24 -2.66
C GLY A 444 -5.99 -3.34 -2.17
N THR A 445 -4.86 -3.89 -1.75
CA THR A 445 -3.66 -3.10 -1.43
C THR A 445 -2.94 -2.68 -2.70
N MET A 446 -2.53 -1.42 -2.80
CA MET A 446 -1.70 -0.90 -3.88
C MET A 446 -0.27 -1.40 -3.71
N LEU A 447 0.26 -2.00 -4.76
CA LEU A 447 1.60 -2.60 -4.76
C LEU A 447 2.55 -1.92 -5.75
N ARG A 448 2.00 -1.41 -6.84
CA ARG A 448 2.73 -0.63 -7.84
C ARG A 448 1.86 0.55 -8.26
N GLY A 449 2.45 1.71 -8.49
CA GLY A 449 1.71 2.87 -8.96
C GLY A 449 2.61 3.98 -9.44
N LYS A 450 2.08 4.79 -10.35
CA LYS A 450 2.72 6.01 -10.85
C LYS A 450 1.68 7.11 -10.96
N LEU A 451 1.90 8.23 -10.30
CA LEU A 451 1.06 9.41 -10.36
C LEU A 451 1.88 10.62 -10.81
N LYS A 452 1.49 11.21 -11.95
CA LYS A 452 2.12 12.41 -12.49
C LYS A 452 1.21 13.61 -12.34
N LEU A 453 1.68 14.68 -11.73
CA LEU A 453 0.93 15.93 -11.57
C LEU A 453 1.85 17.13 -11.78
N GLN A 454 1.34 18.18 -12.41
CA GLN A 454 2.03 19.46 -12.58
C GLN A 454 1.43 20.52 -11.67
N ILE A 455 2.30 21.40 -11.17
CA ILE A 455 1.99 22.47 -10.25
C ILE A 455 2.33 23.79 -10.92
N ASN A 456 1.36 24.70 -10.90
CA ASN A 456 1.39 25.96 -11.61
C ASN A 456 0.95 27.07 -10.64
N VAL A 457 1.43 28.28 -10.86
CA VAL A 457 0.98 29.48 -10.14
C VAL A 457 0.35 30.46 -11.12
N GLN A 458 -0.80 31.01 -10.79
CA GLN A 458 -1.47 32.01 -11.61
C GLN A 458 -1.08 33.41 -11.15
N VAL A 459 -0.73 34.27 -12.11
CA VAL A 459 -0.54 35.70 -11.86
C VAL A 459 -1.89 36.34 -11.57
N LYS A 460 -2.04 36.93 -10.38
CA LYS A 460 -3.18 37.76 -10.01
C LYS A 460 -2.73 39.18 -9.75
N LYS A 461 -3.19 40.11 -10.59
CA LYS A 461 -2.94 41.53 -10.40
C LYS A 461 -3.86 42.12 -9.34
N SER A 462 -3.28 42.95 -8.49
CA SER A 462 -3.98 43.87 -7.62
C SER A 462 -3.80 45.30 -8.14
N PHE A 463 -4.86 46.11 -8.07
CA PHE A 463 -4.80 47.51 -8.47
C PHE A 463 -3.76 48.28 -7.66
N GLY A 464 -2.93 49.09 -8.33
CA GLY A 464 -1.83 49.82 -7.71
C GLY A 464 -0.52 49.02 -7.59
N MET A 465 -0.50 47.74 -7.94
CA MET A 465 0.74 46.96 -7.95
C MET A 465 1.51 47.08 -9.28
N ASN A 466 2.69 47.68 -9.24
CA ASN A 466 3.54 47.84 -10.42
C ASN A 466 4.51 46.67 -10.64
N VAL A 467 4.81 45.85 -9.61
CA VAL A 467 5.77 44.74 -9.74
C VAL A 467 5.33 43.72 -10.81
N LEU A 468 4.02 43.55 -11.01
CA LEU A 468 3.44 42.60 -11.98
C LEU A 468 2.93 43.27 -13.26
N HIS A 469 3.28 44.52 -13.55
CA HIS A 469 2.68 45.27 -14.65
C HIS A 469 2.85 44.60 -16.03
N ARG A 470 4.01 43.99 -16.30
CA ARG A 470 4.33 43.32 -17.58
C ARG A 470 3.66 41.96 -17.79
N TYR A 471 3.20 41.30 -16.73
CA TYR A 471 2.62 39.96 -16.80
C TYR A 471 1.12 40.06 -16.99
N PRO A 472 0.46 39.40 -17.95
CA PRO A 472 -1.00 39.43 -18.05
C PRO A 472 -1.71 38.91 -16.79
N ASP A 473 -2.86 39.51 -16.42
CA ASP A 473 -3.68 38.98 -15.32
C ASP A 473 -4.26 37.62 -15.76
N GLY A 474 -4.18 36.62 -14.88
CA GLY A 474 -4.59 35.26 -15.19
C GLY A 474 -3.56 34.39 -15.91
N LEU A 475 -2.36 34.91 -16.24
CA LEU A 475 -1.26 34.12 -16.81
C LEU A 475 -0.91 32.95 -15.89
N LEU A 476 -0.82 31.74 -16.45
CA LEU A 476 -0.40 30.55 -15.72
C LEU A 476 1.09 30.29 -15.94
N LEU A 477 1.82 30.16 -14.84
CA LEU A 477 3.25 29.92 -14.82
C LEU A 477 3.52 28.49 -14.30
N PRO A 478 3.91 27.54 -15.16
CA PRO A 478 4.30 26.21 -14.70
C PRO A 478 5.58 26.27 -13.88
N MET A 479 5.60 25.57 -12.74
CA MET A 479 6.75 25.58 -11.82
C MET A 479 7.51 24.27 -11.86
N ALA A 480 6.79 23.17 -11.69
CA ALA A 480 7.35 21.83 -11.73
C ALA A 480 6.26 20.81 -12.02
N TRP A 481 6.66 19.65 -12.55
CA TRP A 481 5.82 18.46 -12.49
C TRP A 481 6.52 17.35 -11.71
N VAL A 482 5.72 16.54 -11.04
CA VAL A 482 6.17 15.53 -10.09
C VAL A 482 5.59 14.19 -10.48
N GLU A 483 6.44 13.16 -10.50
CA GLU A 483 6.06 11.76 -10.60
C GLU A 483 6.30 11.09 -9.25
N PHE A 484 5.22 10.63 -8.61
CA PHE A 484 5.26 9.76 -7.45
C PHE A 484 5.15 8.32 -7.93
N GLY A 485 6.08 7.46 -7.55
CA GLY A 485 6.17 6.10 -8.07
C GLY A 485 6.57 5.07 -7.03
N VAL A 486 5.95 3.90 -7.11
CA VAL A 486 6.43 2.64 -6.50
C VAL A 486 6.39 1.59 -7.59
N GLU A 487 7.50 0.92 -7.84
CA GLU A 487 7.64 -0.18 -8.78
C GLU A 487 8.05 -1.48 -8.10
N ASP A 488 7.98 -2.60 -8.83
CA ASP A 488 8.33 -3.93 -8.32
C ASP A 488 9.75 -3.97 -7.71
N LYS A 489 10.70 -3.20 -8.27
CA LYS A 489 12.09 -3.07 -7.80
C LYS A 489 12.23 -2.34 -6.46
N ASP A 490 11.22 -1.57 -6.05
CA ASP A 490 11.25 -0.72 -4.85
C ASP A 490 10.70 -1.44 -3.62
N LEU A 491 10.17 -2.66 -3.82
CA LEU A 491 9.64 -3.53 -2.77
C LEU A 491 10.74 -4.45 -2.24
N PRO A 492 10.93 -4.54 -0.91
CA PRO A 492 11.84 -5.52 -0.33
C PRO A 492 11.44 -6.95 -0.65
N GLU A 493 12.43 -7.85 -0.77
CA GLU A 493 12.21 -9.27 -1.03
C GLU A 493 11.27 -9.90 0.01
N GLU A 494 11.39 -9.52 1.27
CA GLU A 494 10.52 -9.98 2.36
C GLU A 494 9.04 -9.66 2.12
N VAL A 495 8.75 -8.46 1.59
CA VAL A 495 7.38 -8.03 1.26
C VAL A 495 6.87 -8.82 0.06
N VAL A 496 7.70 -9.00 -0.96
CA VAL A 496 7.35 -9.79 -2.14
C VAL A 496 7.06 -11.24 -1.75
N GLU A 497 7.88 -11.84 -0.90
CA GLU A 497 7.68 -13.20 -0.39
C GLU A 497 6.39 -13.30 0.41
N LEU A 498 6.13 -12.35 1.31
CA LEU A 498 4.89 -12.30 2.07
C LEU A 498 3.65 -12.22 1.17
N ILE A 499 3.68 -11.35 0.15
CA ILE A 499 2.59 -11.24 -0.83
C ILE A 499 2.39 -12.58 -1.55
N TYR A 500 3.48 -13.24 -1.95
CA TYR A 500 3.42 -14.55 -2.61
C TYR A 500 2.82 -15.62 -1.70
N GLN A 501 3.27 -15.71 -0.45
CA GLN A 501 2.79 -16.67 0.54
C GLN A 501 1.29 -16.50 0.82
N ILE A 502 0.84 -15.26 1.06
CA ILE A 502 -0.57 -14.96 1.33
C ILE A 502 -1.45 -15.21 0.09
N THR A 503 -0.91 -15.00 -1.11
CA THR A 503 -1.68 -15.15 -2.36
C THR A 503 -1.81 -16.61 -2.81
N PHE A 504 -0.70 -17.35 -2.79
CA PHE A 504 -0.63 -18.70 -3.36
C PHE A 504 -0.56 -19.79 -2.29
N THR A 505 0.39 -19.69 -1.35
CA THR A 505 0.61 -20.74 -0.35
C THR A 505 -0.62 -20.96 0.52
N VAL A 506 -1.21 -19.88 1.04
CA VAL A 506 -2.42 -19.95 1.88
C VAL A 506 -3.60 -20.53 1.10
N LYS A 507 -3.77 -20.16 -0.18
CA LYS A 507 -4.83 -20.67 -1.05
C LYS A 507 -4.64 -22.17 -1.39
N ASN A 508 -3.41 -22.57 -1.68
CA ASN A 508 -3.09 -23.96 -1.98
C ASN A 508 -3.23 -24.83 -0.73
N LEU A 509 -2.88 -24.31 0.45
CA LEU A 509 -3.15 -24.96 1.72
C LEU A 509 -4.65 -25.11 1.98
N GLU A 510 -5.44 -24.07 1.72
CA GLU A 510 -6.91 -24.12 1.82
C GLU A 510 -7.49 -25.24 0.95
N PHE A 511 -7.09 -25.28 -0.33
CA PHE A 511 -7.52 -26.31 -1.26
C PHE A 511 -7.05 -27.70 -0.82
N GLY A 512 -5.79 -27.83 -0.43
CA GLY A 512 -5.23 -29.09 0.08
C GLY A 512 -5.99 -29.62 1.28
N LEU A 513 -6.32 -28.75 2.24
CA LEU A 513 -7.13 -29.12 3.41
C LEU A 513 -8.58 -29.46 3.01
N LYS A 514 -9.21 -28.68 2.12
CA LYS A 514 -10.58 -28.92 1.64
C LYS A 514 -10.74 -30.26 0.95
N TYR A 515 -9.87 -30.56 -0.01
CA TYR A 515 -9.92 -31.80 -0.78
C TYR A 515 -9.33 -32.97 0.01
N GLY A 516 -8.32 -32.74 0.84
CA GLY A 516 -7.72 -33.74 1.72
C GLY A 516 -8.70 -34.26 2.77
N CYS A 517 -9.45 -33.38 3.44
CA CYS A 517 -10.50 -33.79 4.39
C CYS A 517 -11.63 -34.55 3.69
N LEU A 518 -12.04 -34.10 2.49
CA LEU A 518 -13.07 -34.76 1.70
C LEU A 518 -12.63 -36.18 1.29
N LEU A 519 -11.44 -36.32 0.72
CA LEU A 519 -10.88 -37.63 0.33
C LEU A 519 -10.67 -38.53 1.55
N GLY A 520 -10.16 -37.97 2.66
CA GLY A 520 -10.03 -38.68 3.93
C GLY A 520 -11.37 -39.22 4.43
N SER A 521 -12.45 -38.42 4.33
CA SER A 521 -13.79 -38.85 4.72
C SER A 521 -14.33 -39.98 3.81
N MET A 522 -14.10 -39.91 2.49
CA MET A 522 -14.54 -40.93 1.55
C MET A 522 -13.79 -42.25 1.75
N VAL A 523 -12.45 -42.19 1.87
CA VAL A 523 -11.61 -43.38 2.05
C VAL A 523 -11.92 -44.05 3.38
N THR A 524 -12.01 -43.29 4.48
CA THR A 524 -12.34 -43.87 5.80
C THR A 524 -13.74 -44.47 5.81
N PHE A 525 -14.72 -43.85 5.15
CA PHE A 525 -16.05 -44.43 4.98
C PHE A 525 -16.01 -45.76 4.21
N THR A 526 -15.30 -45.83 3.09
CA THR A 526 -15.13 -47.07 2.33
C THR A 526 -14.42 -48.15 3.15
N CYS A 527 -13.36 -47.80 3.89
CA CYS A 527 -12.66 -48.74 4.78
C CYS A 527 -13.58 -49.28 5.87
N ILE A 528 -14.36 -48.42 6.54
CA ILE A 528 -15.36 -48.84 7.54
C ILE A 528 -16.38 -49.78 6.89
N PHE A 529 -16.91 -49.44 5.73
CA PHE A 529 -17.87 -50.27 5.00
C PHE A 529 -17.29 -51.65 4.66
N LEU A 530 -16.05 -51.73 4.18
CA LEU A 530 -15.37 -52.99 3.88
C LEU A 530 -15.11 -53.83 5.13
N VAL A 531 -14.69 -53.21 6.24
CA VAL A 531 -14.50 -53.89 7.54
C VAL A 531 -15.82 -54.47 8.05
N VAL A 532 -16.91 -53.70 7.99
CA VAL A 532 -18.25 -54.14 8.39
C VAL A 532 -18.79 -55.24 7.47
N LYS A 533 -18.63 -55.10 6.14
CA LYS A 533 -19.05 -56.12 5.15
C LYS A 533 -18.30 -57.44 5.37
N LYS A 534 -16.98 -57.39 5.54
CA LYS A 534 -16.15 -58.57 5.83
C LYS A 534 -16.55 -59.23 7.15
N HIS A 535 -16.87 -58.44 8.18
CA HIS A 535 -17.37 -58.98 9.45
C HIS A 535 -18.74 -59.67 9.29
N ARG A 536 -19.67 -59.06 8.54
CA ARG A 536 -20.98 -59.68 8.24
C ARG A 536 -20.86 -60.97 7.42
N GLN A 537 -19.98 -61.01 6.43
CA GLN A 537 -19.73 -62.22 5.63
C GLN A 537 -19.07 -63.33 6.45
N GLY A 538 -18.11 -63.00 7.32
CA GLY A 538 -17.53 -63.95 8.27
C GLY A 538 -18.59 -64.55 9.19
N ARG A 539 -19.50 -63.72 9.72
CA ARG A 539 -20.61 -64.16 10.58
C ARG A 539 -21.57 -65.11 9.86
N LYS A 540 -22.02 -64.78 8.63
CA LYS A 540 -22.85 -65.68 7.82
C LYS A 540 -22.20 -67.04 7.59
N ARG A 541 -20.88 -67.07 7.40
CA ARG A 541 -20.11 -68.31 7.22
C ARG A 541 -20.04 -69.14 8.51
N THR A 542 -19.85 -68.49 9.66
CA THR A 542 -19.86 -69.16 10.98
C THR A 542 -21.25 -69.67 11.37
N ASP A 543 -22.30 -68.87 11.16
CA ASP A 543 -23.69 -69.27 11.43
C ASP A 543 -24.14 -70.45 10.52
N HIS A 544 -23.73 -70.44 9.24
CA HIS A 544 -23.96 -71.58 8.34
C HIS A 544 -23.19 -72.83 8.79
N MET A 545 -21.93 -72.69 9.23
CA MET A 545 -21.13 -73.82 9.70
C MET A 545 -21.70 -74.41 10.99
N GLN A 546 -22.22 -73.58 11.91
CA GLN A 546 -22.90 -74.06 13.12
C GLN A 546 -24.21 -74.78 12.81
N ARG A 547 -25.00 -74.30 11.83
CA ARG A 547 -26.20 -75.02 11.37
C ARG A 547 -25.86 -76.36 10.72
N SER A 548 -24.88 -76.39 9.83
CA SER A 548 -24.45 -77.64 9.17
C SER A 548 -23.86 -78.66 10.15
N VAL A 549 -23.19 -78.24 11.23
CA VAL A 549 -22.74 -79.16 12.29
C VAL A 549 -23.93 -79.66 13.13
N MET A 550 -24.93 -78.81 13.37
CA MET A 550 -26.12 -79.18 14.14
C MET A 550 -27.02 -80.15 13.35
N ASP A 551 -27.10 -80.01 12.03
CA ASP A 551 -27.78 -80.95 11.12
C ASP A 551 -27.03 -82.29 10.94
N LEU A 552 -25.75 -82.37 11.34
CA LEU A 552 -24.91 -83.58 11.32
C LEU A 552 -24.95 -84.34 12.67
N VAL A 553 -25.49 -83.72 13.72
CA VAL A 553 -25.58 -84.25 15.09
C VAL A 553 -27.01 -84.70 15.44
N ILE A 554 -27.99 -84.39 14.59
CA ILE A 554 -29.36 -84.93 14.58
C ILE A 554 -29.41 -86.06 13.55
#